data_AF-A0AAV7IZ37-F1
#
_entry.id   AF-A0AAV7IZ37-F1
#
_cell.length_a   1.000
_cell.length_b   1.000
_cell.length_c   1.000
_cell.angle_alpha   90.00
_cell.angle_beta   90.00
_cell.angle_gamma   90.00
#
_symmetry.space_group_name_H-M   'P 1'
#
loop_
_entity.id
_entity.type
_entity.pdbx_description
1 polymer ?
#
loop_
_entity_poly.entity_id
_entity_poly.type
_entity_poly.pdbx_seq_one_letter_code
_entity_poly.pdbx_strand_id
1 'polypeptide(L)'
;MSDELLALVKWIGGKDDGQFTVGIPVMWIKDFDLNVFDPESEDSDTSYVVEWRVGKKKPWLYFDAQVIVISKNLEFLNRELRVLEGQISPYKPVQVSYSKKSKSSNDTSTESESKKKRLSSEKSSKNGKVNEILKRKCSKNHKSIEIDEEEIKETENNDDLEDSESERDEDGAEEVSPSDLLKKMYREIQTMKAAQADFIQNYAQNHRGNAEDNNTQQELGKAGSGVSISIESWNAAVQKHTYQSMGSSLIQVLFPTEVLLESNLRGNKSKIDKNAPRPALDQNKVTVEETLKSRFPDYKKSYFGSTINNMLNDLRKKNAHIAEENNEENNEDQ
;
A
#
# COMPACT_ATOMS: atom_id res chain seq x y z
N MET A 1 -9.32 35.10 21.99
CA MET A 1 -8.12 34.83 21.18
C MET A 1 -8.63 34.71 19.76
N SER A 2 -8.18 35.57 18.86
CA SER A 2 -8.52 35.43 17.45
C SER A 2 -7.94 34.13 16.93
N ASP A 3 -8.73 33.31 16.23
CA ASP A 3 -8.23 32.11 15.58
C ASP A 3 -7.27 32.51 14.46
N GLU A 4 -5.97 32.54 14.78
CA GLU A 4 -4.94 32.87 13.82
C GLU A 4 -4.76 31.70 12.85
N LEU A 5 -4.80 31.99 11.54
CA LEU A 5 -4.53 31.00 10.51
C LEU A 5 -3.03 30.73 10.44
N LEU A 6 -2.68 29.45 10.38
CA LEU A 6 -1.31 28.97 10.30
C LEU A 6 -1.08 28.28 8.96
N ALA A 7 0.14 28.40 8.44
CA ALA A 7 0.59 27.80 7.20
C ALA A 7 1.66 26.74 7.47
N LEU A 8 1.65 25.70 6.65
CA LEU A 8 2.77 24.81 6.38
C LEU A 8 3.48 25.33 5.13
N VAL A 9 4.75 25.72 5.28
CA VAL A 9 5.54 26.28 4.17
C VAL A 9 6.73 25.37 3.86
N LYS A 10 7.14 25.37 2.59
CA LYS A 10 8.39 24.77 2.11
C LYS A 10 9.32 25.91 1.69
N TRP A 11 10.49 26.01 2.30
CA TRP A 11 11.44 27.08 2.01
C TRP A 11 12.04 26.92 0.61
N ILE A 12 12.23 28.04 -0.08
CA ILE A 12 12.85 28.12 -1.39
C ILE A 12 14.14 28.92 -1.26
N GLY A 13 15.26 28.28 -1.57
CA GLY A 13 16.60 28.86 -1.49
C GLY A 13 17.15 29.01 -0.08
N GLY A 14 18.38 29.52 0.00
CA GLY A 14 19.10 29.69 1.26
C GLY A 14 19.62 28.38 1.86
N LYS A 15 19.88 28.37 3.17
CA LYS A 15 20.43 27.21 3.89
C LYS A 15 19.39 26.12 4.15
N ASP A 16 18.12 26.52 4.21
CA ASP A 16 17.00 25.65 4.56
C ASP A 16 16.14 25.30 3.33
N ASP A 17 16.70 25.45 2.13
CA ASP A 17 16.02 25.11 0.87
C ASP A 17 15.43 23.69 0.89
N GLY A 18 14.17 23.57 0.50
CA GLY A 18 13.42 22.33 0.50
C GLY A 18 12.97 21.83 1.88
N GLN A 19 13.36 22.48 2.98
CA GLN A 19 12.86 22.13 4.32
C GLN A 19 11.45 22.67 4.53
N PHE A 20 10.68 21.95 5.34
CA PHE A 20 9.33 22.33 5.71
C PHE A 20 9.31 22.98 7.09
N THR A 21 8.41 23.95 7.28
CA THR A 21 8.14 24.52 8.60
C THR A 21 6.65 24.65 8.82
N VAL A 22 6.19 24.11 9.95
CA VAL A 22 4.78 24.12 10.36
C VAL A 22 4.53 25.29 11.30
N GLY A 23 3.37 25.94 11.15
CA GLY A 23 2.88 26.89 12.14
C GLY A 23 3.28 28.34 11.87
N ILE A 24 3.55 28.69 10.62
CA ILE A 24 3.83 30.09 10.24
C ILE A 24 2.51 30.85 10.20
N PRO A 25 2.32 31.93 10.98
CA PRO A 25 1.11 32.73 10.87
C PRO A 25 0.97 33.32 9.47
N VAL A 26 -0.22 33.21 8.87
CA VAL A 26 -0.48 33.73 7.50
C VAL A 26 -0.16 35.22 7.39
N MET A 27 -0.34 35.99 8.46
CA MET A 27 0.02 37.41 8.51
C MET A 27 1.53 37.71 8.43
N TRP A 28 2.39 36.70 8.49
CA TRP A 28 3.83 36.85 8.24
C TRP A 28 4.18 36.70 6.76
N ILE A 29 3.25 36.23 5.94
CA ILE A 29 3.42 36.05 4.49
C ILE A 29 2.96 37.34 3.81
N LYS A 30 3.86 38.00 3.09
CA LYS A 30 3.56 39.25 2.40
C LYS A 30 2.63 39.02 1.22
N ASP A 31 1.67 39.94 1.08
CA ASP A 31 0.72 39.99 -0.04
C ASP A 31 -0.05 38.68 -0.29
N PHE A 32 -0.23 37.88 0.78
CA PHE A 32 -0.95 36.63 0.71
C PHE A 32 -2.47 36.85 0.68
N ASP A 33 -3.12 36.45 -0.41
CA ASP A 33 -4.58 36.49 -0.56
C ASP A 33 -5.19 35.10 -0.40
N LEU A 34 -5.97 34.92 0.67
CA LEU A 34 -6.67 33.67 0.96
C LEU A 34 -7.69 33.28 -0.12
N ASN A 35 -8.24 34.25 -0.87
CA ASN A 35 -9.27 33.99 -1.87
C ASN A 35 -8.67 33.49 -3.20
N VAL A 36 -7.38 33.71 -3.40
CA VAL A 36 -6.66 33.31 -4.62
C VAL A 36 -5.88 32.02 -4.39
N PHE A 37 -5.54 31.72 -3.14
CA PHE A 37 -4.80 30.51 -2.80
C PHE A 37 -5.65 29.26 -2.98
N ASP A 38 -5.26 28.42 -3.94
CA ASP A 38 -5.80 27.10 -4.17
C ASP A 38 -4.73 26.03 -3.89
N PRO A 39 -4.87 25.21 -2.83
CA PRO A 39 -3.90 24.17 -2.50
C PRO A 39 -3.87 23.01 -3.51
N GLU A 40 -4.89 22.88 -4.36
CA GLU A 40 -4.98 21.84 -5.40
C GLU A 40 -4.49 22.34 -6.77
N SER A 41 -4.13 23.62 -6.88
CA SER A 41 -3.57 24.14 -8.13
C SER A 41 -2.28 23.39 -8.51
N GLU A 42 -2.21 22.93 -9.78
CA GLU A 42 -1.02 22.28 -10.35
C GLU A 42 0.16 23.26 -10.47
N ASP A 43 -0.11 24.56 -10.38
CA ASP A 43 0.86 25.65 -10.37
C ASP A 43 1.60 25.75 -9.03
N SER A 44 2.27 24.66 -8.66
CA SER A 44 3.08 24.52 -7.45
C SER A 44 4.30 25.45 -7.42
N ASP A 45 4.53 26.25 -8.46
CA ASP A 45 5.69 27.14 -8.57
C ASP A 45 5.46 28.53 -7.94
N THR A 46 4.26 28.81 -7.43
CA THR A 46 3.97 30.10 -6.78
C THR A 46 4.72 30.23 -5.46
N SER A 47 5.68 31.16 -5.41
CA SER A 47 6.47 31.48 -4.21
C SER A 47 6.00 32.78 -3.56
N TYR A 48 6.06 32.81 -2.23
CA TYR A 48 5.67 33.96 -1.40
C TYR A 48 6.83 34.39 -0.49
N VAL A 49 6.87 35.68 -0.17
CA VAL A 49 7.88 36.23 0.76
C VAL A 49 7.38 36.13 2.19
N VAL A 50 8.06 35.34 3.02
CA VAL A 50 7.73 35.11 4.43
C VAL A 50 8.67 35.90 5.34
N GLU A 51 8.09 36.64 6.28
CA GLU A 51 8.81 37.36 7.32
C GLU A 51 9.11 36.44 8.51
N TRP A 52 10.40 36.15 8.75
CA TRP A 52 10.82 35.29 9.84
C TRP A 52 10.97 36.08 11.14
N ARG A 53 9.99 35.94 12.04
CA ARG A 53 9.94 36.69 13.31
C ARG A 53 10.44 35.92 14.53
N VAL A 54 11.18 34.83 14.35
CA VAL A 54 11.75 34.08 15.48
C VAL A 54 12.92 34.86 16.07
N GLY A 55 12.68 35.54 17.21
CA GLY A 55 13.70 36.28 17.96
C GLY A 55 13.22 37.65 18.44
N LYS A 56 14.16 38.46 18.97
CA LYS A 56 13.87 39.82 19.49
C LYS A 56 14.47 40.95 18.64
N LYS A 57 15.22 40.64 17.58
CA LYS A 57 15.98 41.65 16.82
C LYS A 57 15.24 42.02 15.55
N LYS A 58 14.89 43.30 15.44
CA LYS A 58 14.53 43.96 14.18
C LYS A 58 15.81 44.49 13.51
N PRO A 59 15.90 44.54 12.18
CA PRO A 59 14.87 44.15 11.20
C PRO A 59 14.66 42.63 11.10
N TRP A 60 13.45 42.22 10.75
CA TRP A 60 13.14 40.80 10.47
C TRP A 60 13.73 40.39 9.13
N LEU A 61 14.10 39.11 9.00
CA LEU A 61 14.59 38.55 7.75
C LEU A 61 13.41 38.11 6.87
N TYR A 62 13.61 38.20 5.56
CA TYR A 62 12.65 37.78 4.56
C TYR A 62 13.23 36.60 3.77
N PHE A 63 12.41 35.59 3.56
CA PHE A 63 12.79 34.39 2.83
C PHE A 63 11.66 34.00 1.88
N ASP A 64 12.02 33.41 0.75
CA ASP A 64 11.03 32.88 -0.19
C ASP A 64 10.57 31.50 0.28
N ALA A 65 9.27 31.25 0.19
CA ALA A 65 8.69 29.97 0.55
C ALA A 65 7.44 29.68 -0.28
N GLN A 66 7.20 28.40 -0.54
CA GLN A 66 5.96 27.90 -1.09
C GLN A 66 4.99 27.60 0.06
N VAL A 67 3.75 28.07 -0.04
CA VAL A 67 2.68 27.72 0.91
C VAL A 67 2.04 26.42 0.45
N ILE A 68 2.11 25.38 1.29
CA ILE A 68 1.60 24.05 0.94
C ILE A 68 0.14 23.91 1.39
N VAL A 69 -0.12 24.15 2.68
CA VAL A 69 -1.46 24.02 3.27
C VAL A 69 -1.66 25.05 4.38
N ILE A 70 -2.89 25.55 4.52
CA ILE A 70 -3.30 26.48 5.57
C ILE A 70 -4.36 25.84 6.45
N SER A 71 -4.26 26.04 7.77
CA SER A 71 -5.26 25.56 8.71
C SER A 71 -5.23 26.37 10.01
N LYS A 72 -6.37 26.38 10.71
CA LYS A 72 -6.43 26.82 12.11
C LYS A 72 -5.86 25.79 13.08
N ASN A 73 -5.76 24.52 12.66
CA ASN A 73 -5.36 23.43 13.53
C ASN A 73 -3.89 23.04 13.30
N LEU A 74 -3.04 23.33 14.28
CA LEU A 74 -1.61 22.98 14.23
C LEU A 74 -1.37 21.47 14.14
N GLU A 75 -2.22 20.64 14.74
CA GLU A 75 -2.11 19.18 14.66
C GLU A 75 -2.36 18.66 13.24
N PHE A 76 -3.29 19.31 12.53
CA PHE A 76 -3.56 18.99 11.12
C PHE A 76 -2.34 19.28 10.25
N LEU A 77 -1.72 20.45 10.40
CA LEU A 77 -0.50 20.79 9.66
C LEU A 77 0.67 19.85 9.98
N ASN A 78 0.82 19.43 11.24
CA ASN A 78 1.83 18.43 11.63
C ASN A 78 1.56 17.06 11.01
N ARG A 79 0.29 16.67 10.88
CA ARG A 79 -0.08 15.43 10.20
C ARG A 79 0.28 15.52 8.72
N GLU A 80 -0.02 16.64 8.07
CA GLU A 80 0.28 16.87 6.66
C GLU A 80 1.79 16.81 6.39
N LEU A 81 2.60 17.45 7.25
CA LEU A 81 4.04 17.34 7.20
C LEU A 81 4.52 15.88 7.23
N ARG A 82 3.97 15.05 8.13
CA ARG A 82 4.34 13.63 8.21
C ARG A 82 3.92 12.83 6.98
N VAL A 83 2.88 13.28 6.26
CA VAL A 83 2.48 12.67 4.97
C VAL A 83 3.52 13.02 3.90
N LEU A 84 3.91 14.29 3.82
CA LEU A 84 4.94 14.75 2.87
C LEU A 84 6.32 14.13 3.13
N GLU A 85 6.69 13.94 4.40
CA GLU A 85 7.92 13.22 4.79
C GLU A 85 7.83 11.70 4.57
N GLY A 86 6.68 11.17 4.11
CA GLY A 86 6.45 9.75 3.90
C GLY A 86 6.34 8.91 5.19
N GLN A 87 6.28 9.55 6.37
CA GLN A 87 6.13 8.86 7.66
C GLN A 87 4.71 8.33 7.89
N ILE A 88 3.71 8.96 7.28
CA ILE A 88 2.30 8.58 7.40
C ILE A 88 1.71 8.42 5.99
N SER A 89 1.09 7.27 5.73
CA SER A 89 0.31 7.07 4.51
C SER A 89 -0.90 8.02 4.48
N PRO A 90 -1.21 8.68 3.35
CA PRO A 90 -2.26 9.71 3.25
C PRO A 90 -3.64 9.22 3.68
N TYR A 91 -3.89 7.90 3.57
CA TYR A 91 -5.18 7.29 3.91
C TYR A 91 -5.09 6.34 5.11
N LYS A 92 -5.36 6.87 6.31
CA LYS A 92 -6.05 6.09 7.33
C LYS A 92 -7.31 6.86 7.75
N PRO A 93 -8.52 6.36 7.45
CA PRO A 93 -9.74 6.99 7.94
C PRO A 93 -9.70 7.00 9.47
N VAL A 94 -9.88 8.19 10.04
CA VAL A 94 -9.98 8.37 11.49
C VAL A 94 -11.21 7.58 11.94
N GLN A 95 -11.00 6.44 12.58
CA GLN A 95 -12.10 5.71 13.19
C GLN A 95 -12.60 6.53 14.38
N VAL A 96 -13.72 7.21 14.18
CA VAL A 96 -14.45 7.92 15.23
C VAL A 96 -14.92 6.86 16.22
N SER A 97 -14.19 6.71 17.32
CA SER A 97 -14.61 5.86 18.42
C SER A 97 -15.78 6.55 19.12
N TYR A 98 -17.01 6.09 18.89
CA TYR A 98 -18.16 6.49 19.69
C TYR A 98 -17.93 6.04 21.13
N SER A 99 -17.65 6.99 22.02
CA SER A 99 -17.62 6.74 23.46
C SER A 99 -19.03 6.38 23.91
N LYS A 100 -19.27 5.09 24.18
CA LYS A 100 -20.51 4.62 24.82
C LYS A 100 -20.60 5.27 26.20
N LYS A 101 -21.56 6.20 26.38
CA LYS A 101 -22.03 6.66 27.69
C LYS A 101 -22.47 5.44 28.50
N SER A 102 -21.67 5.05 29.49
CA SER A 102 -22.05 4.06 30.48
C SER A 102 -23.12 4.65 31.40
N LYS A 103 -24.29 4.03 31.41
CA LYS A 103 -25.39 4.31 32.33
C LYS A 103 -24.93 3.93 33.75
N SER A 104 -24.86 4.93 34.62
CA SER A 104 -24.65 4.81 36.05
C SER A 104 -25.92 4.24 36.70
N SER A 105 -25.84 3.04 37.26
CA SER A 105 -26.80 2.55 38.25
C SER A 105 -26.07 2.36 39.57
N ASN A 106 -26.48 3.15 40.56
CA ASN A 106 -26.20 2.94 41.97
C ASN A 106 -26.68 1.54 42.37
N ASP A 107 -25.86 0.79 43.11
CA ASP A 107 -26.32 0.28 44.42
C ASP A 107 -25.20 -0.32 45.28
N THR A 108 -25.17 0.21 46.50
CA THR A 108 -24.97 -0.42 47.81
C THR A 108 -23.68 -1.22 48.12
N SER A 109 -22.94 -0.62 49.05
CA SER A 109 -21.95 -1.12 49.98
C SER A 109 -22.08 -2.58 50.45
N THR A 110 -20.94 -3.28 50.54
CA THR A 110 -20.59 -4.00 51.78
C THR A 110 -19.08 -4.22 51.89
N GLU A 111 -18.64 -3.97 53.11
CA GLU A 111 -17.29 -3.96 53.65
C GLU A 111 -16.78 -5.39 53.85
N SER A 112 -15.52 -5.67 53.51
CA SER A 112 -14.69 -6.61 54.28
C SER A 112 -13.23 -6.59 53.81
N GLU A 113 -12.39 -6.27 54.78
CA GLU A 113 -10.94 -6.44 54.78
C GLU A 113 -10.55 -7.90 54.48
N SER A 114 -9.46 -8.12 53.75
CA SER A 114 -8.31 -8.86 54.30
C SER A 114 -7.12 -9.03 53.33
N LYS A 115 -5.98 -8.59 53.85
CA LYS A 115 -4.65 -9.25 53.87
C LYS A 115 -3.95 -9.61 52.55
N LYS A 116 -2.94 -8.76 52.28
CA LYS A 116 -1.64 -9.09 51.66
C LYS A 116 -1.10 -10.47 52.05
N LYS A 117 -0.64 -11.24 51.06
CA LYS A 117 0.53 -12.11 51.20
C LYS A 117 1.25 -12.32 49.86
N ARG A 118 2.57 -12.07 49.92
CA ARG A 118 3.63 -12.44 48.98
C ARG A 118 3.55 -13.93 48.59
N LEU A 119 4.04 -14.32 47.42
CA LEU A 119 5.37 -14.95 47.25
C LEU A 119 5.63 -15.43 45.81
N SER A 120 6.91 -15.36 45.50
CA SER A 120 7.69 -15.76 44.32
C SER A 120 7.78 -17.27 44.08
N SER A 121 8.00 -17.65 42.81
CA SER A 121 8.90 -18.73 42.34
C SER A 121 8.99 -18.56 40.82
N GLU A 122 10.13 -18.34 40.15
CA GLU A 122 11.43 -19.01 40.08
C GLU A 122 11.41 -20.46 39.56
N LYS A 123 12.09 -20.61 38.41
CA LYS A 123 12.88 -21.77 37.90
C LYS A 123 12.23 -22.81 36.96
N SER A 124 12.88 -22.94 35.81
CA SER A 124 13.56 -24.14 35.22
C SER A 124 13.30 -24.20 33.71
N SER A 125 14.28 -24.12 32.81
CA SER A 125 15.43 -25.00 32.52
C SER A 125 15.02 -26.37 31.96
N LYS A 126 15.23 -26.59 30.65
CA LYS A 126 16.12 -27.64 30.06
C LYS A 126 15.72 -28.05 28.64
N ASN A 127 16.72 -27.93 27.75
CA ASN A 127 17.23 -28.88 26.75
C ASN A 127 16.32 -29.97 26.14
N GLY A 128 16.45 -30.11 24.81
CA GLY A 128 16.17 -31.35 24.08
C GLY A 128 16.63 -31.28 22.62
N LYS A 129 17.83 -31.80 22.34
CA LYS A 129 18.29 -32.27 21.02
C LYS A 129 17.48 -33.51 20.58
N VAL A 130 17.65 -33.94 19.32
CA VAL A 130 17.17 -35.17 18.60
C VAL A 130 16.29 -34.69 17.41
N ASN A 131 16.44 -35.07 16.13
CA ASN A 131 17.15 -36.16 15.47
C ASN A 131 17.42 -35.89 13.97
N GLU A 132 18.28 -36.77 13.46
CA GLU A 132 18.77 -37.02 12.11
C GLU A 132 17.74 -37.69 11.15
N ILE A 133 18.09 -37.74 9.86
CA ILE A 133 17.64 -38.66 8.78
C ILE A 133 16.34 -38.30 8.02
N LEU A 134 16.45 -37.93 6.73
CA LEU A 134 16.00 -38.76 5.60
C LEU A 134 16.35 -38.13 4.24
N LYS A 135 17.21 -38.82 3.48
CA LYS A 135 17.40 -38.65 2.03
C LYS A 135 16.23 -39.30 1.29
N ARG A 136 15.56 -38.60 0.38
CA ARG A 136 14.81 -39.24 -0.73
C ARG A 136 14.97 -38.46 -2.03
N LYS A 137 15.45 -39.19 -3.04
CA LYS A 137 15.46 -38.85 -4.47
C LYS A 137 14.00 -38.84 -4.96
N CYS A 138 13.64 -37.88 -5.82
CA CYS A 138 12.44 -38.00 -6.64
C CYS A 138 12.78 -37.71 -8.10
N SER A 139 12.29 -38.60 -8.96
CA SER A 139 12.59 -38.73 -10.37
C SER A 139 11.83 -37.70 -11.19
N LYS A 140 12.50 -37.07 -12.15
CA LYS A 140 11.89 -36.14 -13.12
C LYS A 140 11.25 -36.96 -14.25
N ASN A 141 9.96 -36.78 -14.48
CA ASN A 141 9.28 -37.10 -15.74
C ASN A 141 8.47 -35.87 -16.13
N HIS A 142 8.98 -35.07 -17.07
CA HIS A 142 8.18 -34.05 -17.76
C HIS A 142 8.02 -34.49 -19.21
N LYS A 143 6.74 -34.62 -19.58
CA LYS A 143 6.23 -34.95 -20.90
C LYS A 143 6.16 -33.64 -21.68
N SER A 144 6.94 -33.53 -22.75
CA SER A 144 6.93 -32.40 -23.67
C SER A 144 5.59 -32.34 -24.40
N ILE A 145 5.02 -31.14 -24.52
CA ILE A 145 3.87 -30.84 -25.38
C ILE A 145 4.48 -30.14 -26.60
N GLU A 146 4.47 -30.83 -27.74
CA GLU A 146 4.70 -30.25 -29.07
C GLU A 146 3.44 -29.49 -29.48
N ILE A 147 3.62 -28.25 -29.94
CA ILE A 147 2.59 -27.48 -30.64
C ILE A 147 3.18 -27.18 -32.01
N ASP A 148 2.52 -27.71 -33.04
CA ASP A 148 2.83 -27.51 -34.44
C ASP A 148 2.62 -26.03 -34.83
N GLU A 149 3.67 -25.40 -35.35
CA GLU A 149 3.61 -24.08 -36.00
C GLU A 149 3.32 -24.29 -37.49
N GLU A 150 2.09 -23.97 -37.91
CA GLU A 150 1.78 -23.83 -39.33
C GLU A 150 2.29 -22.50 -39.88
N GLU A 151 3.16 -22.64 -40.86
CA GLU A 151 3.88 -21.67 -41.66
C GLU A 151 2.91 -20.80 -42.51
N ILE A 152 2.81 -19.50 -42.22
CA ILE A 152 2.20 -18.53 -43.14
C ILE A 152 3.32 -17.69 -43.77
N LYS A 153 3.57 -17.97 -45.05
CA LYS A 153 4.52 -17.25 -45.91
C LYS A 153 3.97 -15.86 -46.23
N GLU A 154 4.62 -14.83 -45.71
CA GLU A 154 4.41 -13.45 -46.16
C GLU A 154 5.24 -13.20 -47.42
N THR A 155 4.54 -12.87 -48.51
CA THR A 155 5.11 -12.37 -49.75
C THR A 155 5.48 -10.90 -49.56
N GLU A 156 6.78 -10.62 -49.64
CA GLU A 156 7.33 -9.32 -50.00
C GLU A 156 6.65 -8.81 -51.27
N ASN A 157 6.19 -7.56 -51.28
CA ASN A 157 6.24 -6.71 -52.46
C ASN A 157 6.28 -5.24 -52.05
N ASN A 158 7.32 -4.60 -52.58
CA ASN A 158 7.60 -3.17 -52.78
C ASN A 158 6.40 -2.23 -52.67
N ASP A 159 6.64 -1.03 -52.15
CA ASP A 159 6.25 0.17 -52.92
C ASP A 159 7.14 1.35 -52.56
N ASP A 160 7.70 1.92 -53.63
CA ASP A 160 8.54 3.10 -53.72
C ASP A 160 7.82 4.34 -53.17
N LEU A 161 8.51 5.09 -52.31
CA LEU A 161 8.14 6.45 -51.95
C LEU A 161 8.44 7.37 -53.14
N GLU A 162 7.41 7.73 -53.90
CA GLU A 162 7.44 8.97 -54.69
C GLU A 162 6.83 10.12 -53.89
N ASP A 163 7.74 11.02 -53.53
CA ASP A 163 7.48 12.34 -52.96
C ASP A 163 6.81 13.20 -54.04
N SER A 164 5.60 13.66 -53.79
CA SER A 164 4.92 14.63 -54.66
C SER A 164 4.16 15.62 -53.79
N GLU A 165 4.86 16.71 -53.50
CA GLU A 165 4.29 17.96 -53.01
C GLU A 165 3.27 18.48 -54.03
N SER A 166 2.00 18.56 -53.63
CA SER A 166 1.07 19.49 -54.28
C SER A 166 0.14 20.10 -53.24
N GLU A 167 0.45 21.34 -52.89
CA GLU A 167 -0.50 22.30 -52.32
C GLU A 167 -1.70 22.44 -53.25
N ARG A 168 -2.91 22.20 -52.72
CA ARG A 168 -4.17 22.79 -53.21
C ARG A 168 -5.23 22.70 -52.12
N ASP A 169 -5.62 23.88 -51.65
CA ASP A 169 -6.81 24.11 -50.86
C ASP A 169 -8.06 23.80 -51.71
N GLU A 170 -8.71 22.68 -51.45
CA GLU A 170 -10.12 22.48 -51.78
C GLU A 170 -10.81 21.80 -50.59
N ASP A 171 -11.70 22.54 -49.92
CA ASP A 171 -12.70 22.05 -48.98
C ASP A 171 -13.71 21.15 -49.73
N GLY A 172 -13.25 19.97 -50.14
CA GLY A 172 -14.05 18.87 -50.62
C GLY A 172 -14.13 17.83 -49.53
N ALA A 173 -15.29 17.65 -48.92
CA ALA A 173 -15.56 16.49 -48.08
C ALA A 173 -15.48 15.23 -48.97
N GLU A 174 -14.27 14.67 -49.11
CA GLU A 174 -14.06 13.39 -49.76
C GLU A 174 -14.89 12.35 -49.01
N GLU A 175 -15.91 11.80 -49.68
CA GLU A 175 -16.62 10.63 -49.23
C GLU A 175 -15.61 9.47 -49.14
N VAL A 176 -15.06 9.27 -47.94
CA VAL A 176 -14.15 8.16 -47.66
C VAL A 176 -14.89 6.87 -48.00
N SER A 177 -14.40 6.18 -49.02
CA SER A 177 -14.96 4.91 -49.45
C SER A 177 -15.02 3.93 -48.27
N PRO A 178 -16.15 3.25 -48.04
CA PRO A 178 -16.27 2.26 -46.97
C PRO A 178 -15.16 1.19 -46.97
N SER A 179 -14.58 0.91 -48.15
CA SER A 179 -13.43 0.02 -48.31
C SER A 179 -12.16 0.53 -47.60
N ASP A 180 -11.90 1.83 -47.65
CA ASP A 180 -10.70 2.41 -47.07
C ASP A 180 -10.81 2.56 -45.55
N LEU A 181 -12.04 2.79 -45.06
CA LEU A 181 -12.33 2.70 -43.62
C LEU A 181 -12.07 1.27 -43.09
N LEU A 182 -12.50 0.24 -43.83
CA LEU A 182 -12.29 -1.15 -43.43
C LEU A 182 -10.80 -1.52 -43.39
N LYS A 183 -10.02 -1.07 -44.38
CA LYS A 183 -8.56 -1.24 -44.40
C LYS A 183 -7.90 -0.54 -43.23
N LYS A 184 -8.35 0.67 -42.89
CA LYS A 184 -7.83 1.42 -41.74
C LYS A 184 -8.07 0.68 -40.43
N MET A 185 -9.30 0.19 -40.20
CA MET A 185 -9.62 -0.61 -39.01
C MET A 185 -8.80 -1.90 -38.94
N TYR A 186 -8.59 -2.56 -40.09
CA TYR A 186 -7.79 -3.78 -40.11
C TYR A 186 -6.33 -3.53 -39.71
N ARG A 187 -5.72 -2.44 -40.20
CA ARG A 187 -4.36 -2.04 -39.80
C ARG A 187 -4.27 -1.77 -38.30
N GLU A 188 -5.26 -1.08 -37.75
CA GLU A 188 -5.31 -0.74 -36.31
C GLU A 188 -5.48 -1.99 -35.43
N ILE A 189 -6.26 -2.98 -35.86
CA ILE A 189 -6.35 -4.27 -35.16
C ILE A 189 -5.00 -4.99 -35.14
N GLN A 190 -4.23 -4.94 -36.24
CA GLN A 190 -2.93 -5.59 -36.30
C GLN A 190 -1.89 -4.88 -35.43
N THR A 191 -1.89 -3.54 -35.37
CA THR A 191 -1.00 -2.80 -34.48
C THR A 191 -1.31 -3.07 -33.02
N MET A 192 -2.59 -3.18 -32.64
CA MET A 192 -2.99 -3.55 -31.29
C MET A 192 -2.56 -4.98 -30.93
N LYS A 193 -2.68 -5.94 -31.86
CA LYS A 193 -2.22 -7.31 -31.65
C LYS A 193 -0.70 -7.39 -31.44
N ALA A 194 0.07 -6.67 -32.24
CA ALA A 194 1.53 -6.60 -32.08
C ALA A 194 1.91 -6.01 -30.71
N ALA A 195 1.30 -4.90 -30.31
CA ALA A 195 1.53 -4.28 -29.01
C ALA A 195 1.19 -5.22 -27.83
N GLN A 196 0.12 -6.00 -27.96
CA GLN A 196 -0.25 -7.00 -26.94
C GLN A 196 0.79 -8.14 -26.84
N ALA A 197 1.32 -8.60 -27.98
CA ALA A 197 2.38 -9.62 -28.00
C ALA A 197 3.67 -9.11 -27.35
N ASP A 198 4.08 -7.87 -27.66
CA ASP A 198 5.25 -7.22 -27.05
C ASP A 198 5.08 -7.05 -25.53
N PHE A 199 3.88 -6.69 -25.08
CA PHE A 199 3.55 -6.61 -23.66
C PHE A 199 3.69 -7.98 -22.97
N ILE A 200 3.14 -9.05 -23.56
CA ILE A 200 3.25 -10.41 -23.04
C ILE A 200 4.70 -10.87 -23.02
N GLN A 201 5.48 -10.57 -24.04
CA GLN A 201 6.89 -10.96 -24.13
C GLN A 201 7.74 -10.22 -23.10
N ASN A 202 7.54 -8.92 -22.91
CA ASN A 202 8.22 -8.15 -21.86
C ASN A 202 7.82 -8.62 -20.47
N TYR A 203 6.53 -8.91 -20.25
CA TYR A 203 6.05 -9.48 -18.99
C TYR A 203 6.70 -10.84 -18.73
N ALA A 204 6.73 -11.73 -19.74
CA ALA A 204 7.36 -13.02 -19.63
C ALA A 204 8.87 -12.90 -19.35
N GLN A 205 9.59 -12.01 -20.03
CA GLN A 205 11.03 -11.80 -19.81
C GLN A 205 11.34 -11.24 -18.42
N ASN A 206 10.54 -10.28 -17.93
CA ASN A 206 10.65 -9.75 -16.58
C ASN A 206 10.36 -10.82 -15.50
N HIS A 207 9.61 -11.87 -15.84
CA HIS A 207 9.26 -12.96 -14.93
C HIS A 207 9.98 -14.30 -15.19
N ARG A 208 10.79 -14.42 -16.26
CA ARG A 208 11.52 -15.66 -16.60
C ARG A 208 12.81 -15.86 -15.81
N GLY A 209 13.22 -14.90 -14.98
CA GLY A 209 14.44 -14.97 -14.16
C GLY A 209 14.38 -15.88 -12.92
N ASN A 210 13.26 -16.55 -12.63
CA ASN A 210 13.01 -17.16 -11.32
C ASN A 210 13.14 -18.70 -11.25
N ALA A 211 13.94 -19.33 -12.10
CA ALA A 211 14.01 -20.80 -12.14
C ALA A 211 15.20 -21.44 -11.40
N GLU A 212 16.25 -20.73 -10.96
CA GLU A 212 17.43 -21.43 -10.40
C GLU A 212 18.06 -20.89 -9.10
N ASP A 213 17.66 -19.74 -8.55
CA ASP A 213 18.32 -19.22 -7.35
C ASP A 213 17.57 -19.54 -6.06
N ASN A 214 18.03 -20.58 -5.36
CA ASN A 214 17.79 -20.81 -3.92
C ASN A 214 18.19 -19.61 -3.03
N ASN A 215 18.77 -18.55 -3.62
CA ASN A 215 19.15 -17.31 -2.97
C ASN A 215 18.10 -16.19 -3.10
N THR A 216 16.90 -16.47 -3.65
CA THR A 216 15.81 -15.49 -3.82
C THR A 216 14.76 -15.55 -2.71
N GLN A 217 14.90 -16.49 -1.77
CA GLN A 217 13.93 -16.72 -0.70
C GLN A 217 14.57 -16.53 0.68
N GLN A 218 13.84 -15.86 1.56
CA GLN A 218 14.17 -15.66 2.96
C GLN A 218 13.33 -16.58 3.83
N GLU A 219 13.97 -17.42 4.65
CA GLU A 219 13.29 -18.26 5.64
C GLU A 219 12.78 -17.41 6.83
N LEU A 220 11.56 -17.66 7.27
CA LEU A 220 10.90 -17.03 8.41
C LEU A 220 11.04 -17.88 9.68
N GLY A 221 11.22 -17.24 10.82
CA GLY A 221 11.29 -17.90 12.13
C GLY A 221 12.68 -18.45 12.42
N LYS A 222 12.73 -19.59 13.10
CA LYS A 222 13.99 -20.29 13.38
C LYS A 222 14.49 -20.99 12.12
N ALA A 223 15.81 -21.14 12.00
CA ALA A 223 16.41 -21.92 10.91
C ALA A 223 15.79 -23.34 10.85
N GLY A 224 15.34 -23.74 9.67
CA GLY A 224 14.65 -25.02 9.44
C GLY A 224 13.15 -24.99 9.74
N SER A 225 12.52 -23.81 9.77
CA SER A 225 11.06 -23.70 9.83
C SER A 225 10.38 -24.23 8.56
N GLY A 226 11.10 -24.24 7.43
CA GLY A 226 10.57 -24.62 6.13
C GLY A 226 9.58 -23.62 5.54
N VAL A 227 9.40 -22.46 6.17
CA VAL A 227 8.53 -21.39 5.70
C VAL A 227 9.39 -20.28 5.12
N SER A 228 9.39 -20.15 3.80
CA SER A 228 10.15 -19.13 3.08
C SER A 228 9.25 -18.16 2.31
N ILE A 229 9.70 -16.93 2.16
CA ILE A 229 9.06 -15.89 1.33
C ILE A 229 10.08 -15.26 0.38
N SER A 230 9.65 -14.56 -0.66
CA SER A 230 10.59 -13.87 -1.55
C SER A 230 11.37 -12.77 -0.81
N ILE A 231 12.62 -12.54 -1.20
CA ILE A 231 13.47 -11.49 -0.63
C ILE A 231 12.85 -10.10 -0.81
N GLU A 232 12.20 -9.84 -1.94
CA GLU A 232 11.49 -8.58 -2.19
C GLU A 232 10.36 -8.36 -1.18
N SER A 233 9.53 -9.38 -0.97
CA SER A 233 8.45 -9.34 0.02
C SER A 233 8.99 -9.18 1.45
N TRP A 234 10.10 -9.86 1.75
CA TRP A 234 10.79 -9.71 3.02
C TRP A 234 11.26 -8.27 3.21
N ASN A 235 11.99 -7.69 2.24
CA ASN A 235 12.50 -6.33 2.31
C ASN A 235 11.38 -5.30 2.46
N ALA A 236 10.29 -5.45 1.72
CA ALA A 236 9.11 -4.59 1.84
C ALA A 236 8.47 -4.69 3.24
N ALA A 237 8.44 -5.87 3.84
CA ALA A 237 7.94 -6.07 5.20
C ALA A 237 8.89 -5.49 6.27
N VAL A 238 10.21 -5.70 6.10
CA VAL A 238 11.31 -5.19 6.95
C VAL A 238 11.30 -3.66 7.03
N GLN A 239 10.92 -2.97 5.96
CA GLN A 239 10.84 -1.51 5.93
C GLN A 239 9.71 -0.94 6.80
N LYS A 240 8.74 -1.76 7.25
CA LYS A 240 7.66 -1.30 8.12
C LYS A 240 8.17 -1.03 9.54
N HIS A 241 7.87 0.15 10.08
CA HIS A 241 8.38 0.60 11.39
C HIS A 241 7.76 -0.11 12.61
N THR A 242 6.64 -0.82 12.44
CA THR A 242 5.92 -1.47 13.55
C THR A 242 5.77 -2.96 13.32
N TYR A 243 5.84 -3.76 14.39
CA TYR A 243 5.66 -5.21 14.29
C TYR A 243 4.25 -5.59 13.80
N GLN A 244 3.25 -4.74 14.06
CA GLN A 244 1.89 -4.92 13.57
C GLN A 244 1.87 -4.83 12.03
N SER A 245 2.44 -3.77 11.47
CA SER A 245 2.47 -3.55 10.03
C SER A 245 3.35 -4.56 9.30
N MET A 246 4.53 -4.86 9.84
CA MET A 246 5.39 -5.91 9.29
C MET A 246 4.68 -7.27 9.34
N GLY A 247 4.08 -7.61 10.48
CA GLY A 247 3.34 -8.86 10.65
C GLY A 247 2.17 -9.03 9.71
N SER A 248 1.37 -7.98 9.49
CA SER A 248 0.29 -7.98 8.49
C SER A 248 0.82 -8.23 7.07
N SER A 249 1.91 -7.55 6.69
CA SER A 249 2.54 -7.73 5.38
C SER A 249 3.02 -9.17 5.17
N LEU A 250 3.68 -9.75 6.18
CA LEU A 250 4.16 -11.14 6.13
C LEU A 250 3.00 -12.13 6.02
N ILE A 251 1.90 -11.92 6.74
CA ILE A 251 0.72 -12.79 6.67
C ILE A 251 0.05 -12.71 5.29
N GLN A 252 -0.01 -11.53 4.68
CA GLN A 252 -0.58 -11.37 3.33
C GLN A 252 0.25 -12.05 2.24
N VAL A 253 1.58 -12.06 2.39
CA VAL A 253 2.47 -12.75 1.45
C VAL A 253 2.43 -14.27 1.67
N LEU A 254 2.34 -14.70 2.93
CA LEU A 254 2.45 -16.10 3.30
C LEU A 254 1.17 -16.91 3.01
N PHE A 255 0.01 -16.26 2.98
CA PHE A 255 -1.28 -16.90 2.80
C PHE A 255 -1.99 -16.35 1.57
N PRO A 256 -2.52 -17.23 0.69
CA PRO A 256 -3.37 -16.80 -0.40
C PRO A 256 -4.57 -16.00 0.10
N THR A 257 -5.02 -15.05 -0.71
CA THR A 257 -6.12 -14.13 -0.35
C THR A 257 -7.39 -14.89 0.00
N GLU A 258 -7.69 -15.98 -0.70
CA GLU A 258 -8.86 -16.84 -0.49
C GLU A 258 -8.82 -17.47 0.91
N VAL A 259 -7.65 -17.99 1.29
CA VAL A 259 -7.42 -18.58 2.61
C VAL A 259 -7.61 -17.52 3.71
N LEU A 260 -7.14 -16.30 3.49
CA LEU A 260 -7.30 -15.19 4.42
C LEU A 260 -8.77 -14.77 4.57
N LEU A 261 -9.52 -14.71 3.48
CA LEU A 261 -10.94 -14.37 3.50
C LEU A 261 -11.72 -15.41 4.32
N GLU A 262 -11.44 -16.70 4.12
CA GLU A 262 -12.14 -17.79 4.77
C GLU A 262 -11.70 -18.06 6.22
N SER A 263 -10.47 -17.69 6.60
CA SER A 263 -9.89 -18.06 7.89
C SER A 263 -9.92 -16.95 8.95
N ASN A 264 -9.97 -17.32 10.22
CA ASN A 264 -9.74 -16.44 11.36
C ASN A 264 -8.39 -16.74 12.02
N LEU A 265 -7.77 -15.77 12.70
CA LEU A 265 -6.48 -16.00 13.37
C LEU A 265 -6.50 -17.20 14.34
N ARG A 266 -7.60 -17.41 15.07
CA ARG A 266 -7.76 -18.49 16.07
C ARG A 266 -8.89 -19.48 15.78
N GLY A 267 -9.59 -19.34 14.65
CA GLY A 267 -10.64 -20.30 14.23
C GLY A 267 -11.93 -20.32 15.06
N ASN A 268 -12.23 -19.24 15.78
CA ASN A 268 -13.45 -19.16 16.57
C ASN A 268 -14.62 -18.60 15.75
N LYS A 269 -15.85 -18.93 16.18
CA LYS A 269 -17.09 -18.29 15.70
C LYS A 269 -16.92 -16.77 15.75
N SER A 270 -17.25 -16.08 14.67
CA SER A 270 -17.20 -14.62 14.65
C SER A 270 -18.13 -14.09 15.76
N LYS A 271 -17.65 -13.06 16.49
CA LYS A 271 -18.50 -12.37 17.47
C LYS A 271 -19.61 -11.56 16.79
N ILE A 272 -19.40 -11.22 15.52
CA ILE A 272 -20.29 -10.38 14.71
C ILE A 272 -21.29 -11.27 13.97
N ASP A 273 -20.80 -12.36 13.37
CA ASP A 273 -21.64 -13.30 12.64
C ASP A 273 -21.53 -14.70 13.26
N LYS A 274 -22.52 -15.06 14.07
CA LYS A 274 -22.57 -16.36 14.75
C LYS A 274 -22.80 -17.52 13.76
N ASN A 275 -23.28 -17.23 12.54
CA ASN A 275 -23.64 -18.22 11.53
C ASN A 275 -22.48 -18.56 10.58
N ALA A 276 -21.38 -17.81 10.61
CA ALA A 276 -20.19 -18.07 9.81
C ALA A 276 -19.00 -18.51 10.69
N PRO A 277 -18.95 -19.78 11.17
CA PRO A 277 -17.73 -20.33 11.76
C PRO A 277 -16.63 -20.40 10.71
N ARG A 278 -15.47 -19.84 11.03
CA ARG A 278 -14.31 -19.78 10.11
C ARG A 278 -13.16 -20.60 10.68
N PRO A 279 -12.43 -21.39 9.87
CA PRO A 279 -11.29 -22.18 10.31
C PRO A 279 -10.17 -21.29 10.88
N ALA A 280 -9.29 -21.89 11.68
CA ALA A 280 -8.09 -21.22 12.15
C ALA A 280 -7.09 -21.11 11.00
N LEU A 281 -6.44 -19.94 10.89
CA LEU A 281 -5.32 -19.75 9.98
C LEU A 281 -4.21 -20.77 10.29
N ASP A 282 -3.47 -21.21 9.28
CA ASP A 282 -2.44 -22.25 9.37
C ASP A 282 -1.44 -22.01 10.52
N GLN A 283 -0.83 -23.08 10.99
CA GLN A 283 0.28 -23.09 11.92
C GLN A 283 1.47 -22.24 11.44
N ASN A 284 1.64 -22.02 10.13
CA ASN A 284 2.67 -21.14 9.57
C ASN A 284 2.61 -19.69 10.13
N LYS A 285 1.49 -19.23 10.68
CA LYS A 285 1.44 -17.94 11.42
C LYS A 285 2.37 -17.89 12.64
N VAL A 286 2.73 -19.05 13.20
CA VAL A 286 3.63 -19.16 14.36
C VAL A 286 5.06 -18.78 13.98
N THR A 287 5.52 -19.12 12.78
CA THR A 287 6.86 -18.72 12.31
C THR A 287 6.94 -17.21 12.13
N VAL A 288 5.86 -16.57 11.68
CA VAL A 288 5.72 -15.11 11.66
C VAL A 288 5.78 -14.53 13.09
N GLU A 289 5.05 -15.10 14.05
CA GLU A 289 5.14 -14.66 15.46
C GLU A 289 6.57 -14.76 16.00
N GLU A 290 7.30 -15.84 15.71
CA GLU A 290 8.69 -16.01 16.14
C GLU A 290 9.63 -14.99 15.49
N THR A 291 9.44 -14.70 14.20
CA THR A 291 10.19 -13.69 13.46
C THR A 291 10.02 -12.31 14.09
N LEU A 292 8.77 -11.93 14.37
CA LEU A 292 8.45 -10.62 14.97
C LEU A 292 9.01 -10.50 16.39
N LYS A 293 8.90 -11.56 17.21
CA LYS A 293 9.47 -11.57 18.57
C LYS A 293 10.98 -11.39 18.58
N SER A 294 11.67 -11.96 17.59
CA SER A 294 13.12 -11.88 17.49
C SER A 294 13.58 -10.47 17.08
N ARG A 295 12.76 -9.76 16.30
CA ARG A 295 13.08 -8.44 15.76
C ARG A 295 12.61 -7.27 16.62
N PHE A 296 11.47 -7.39 17.28
CA PHE A 296 10.83 -6.33 18.03
C PHE A 296 10.77 -6.68 19.53
N PRO A 297 11.64 -6.07 20.37
CA PRO A 297 11.67 -6.34 21.81
C PRO A 297 10.36 -6.01 22.53
N ASP A 298 9.60 -5.06 22.00
CA ASP A 298 8.32 -4.59 22.53
C ASP A 298 7.10 -5.39 22.00
N TYR A 299 7.34 -6.50 21.30
CA TYR A 299 6.28 -7.33 20.71
C TYR A 299 5.23 -7.74 21.75
N LYS A 300 3.96 -7.47 21.44
CA LYS A 300 2.81 -7.90 22.25
C LYS A 300 1.86 -8.76 21.42
N LYS A 301 1.70 -10.02 21.84
CA LYS A 301 0.85 -11.01 21.17
C LYS A 301 -0.61 -10.57 21.03
N SER A 302 -1.16 -9.88 22.04
CA SER A 302 -2.54 -9.39 22.01
C SER A 302 -2.77 -8.36 20.90
N TYR A 303 -1.85 -7.40 20.78
CA TYR A 303 -1.90 -6.34 19.77
C TYR A 303 -1.71 -6.91 18.37
N PHE A 304 -0.70 -7.77 18.18
CA PHE A 304 -0.52 -8.48 16.91
C PHE A 304 -1.79 -9.23 16.49
N GLY A 305 -2.39 -10.00 17.41
CA GLY A 305 -3.60 -10.74 17.10
C GLY A 305 -4.80 -9.83 16.77
N SER A 306 -4.93 -8.68 17.43
CA SER A 306 -5.95 -7.68 17.10
C SER A 306 -5.73 -7.08 15.71
N THR A 307 -4.49 -6.74 15.36
CA THR A 307 -4.13 -6.18 14.06
C THR A 307 -4.46 -7.16 12.94
N ILE A 308 -4.07 -8.43 13.06
CA ILE A 308 -4.36 -9.42 12.02
C ILE A 308 -5.87 -9.60 11.84
N ASN A 309 -6.65 -9.68 12.92
CA ASN A 309 -8.10 -9.79 12.80
C ASN A 309 -8.73 -8.55 12.13
N ASN A 310 -8.25 -7.34 12.44
CA ASN A 310 -8.72 -6.12 11.78
C ASN A 310 -8.38 -6.15 10.28
N MET A 311 -7.14 -6.50 9.94
CA MET A 311 -6.70 -6.66 8.55
C MET A 311 -7.55 -7.68 7.78
N LEU A 312 -7.87 -8.84 8.38
CA LEU A 312 -8.75 -9.85 7.76
C LEU A 312 -10.16 -9.32 7.54
N ASN A 313 -10.71 -8.55 8.49
CA ASN A 313 -12.02 -7.93 8.33
C ASN A 313 -12.01 -6.86 7.23
N ASP A 314 -10.95 -6.08 7.13
CA ASP A 314 -10.80 -5.06 6.08
C ASP A 314 -10.69 -5.70 4.70
N LEU A 315 -9.93 -6.80 4.57
CA LEU A 315 -9.87 -7.58 3.32
C LEU A 315 -11.25 -8.08 2.90
N ARG A 316 -12.04 -8.60 3.84
CA ARG A 316 -13.40 -9.08 3.54
C ARG A 316 -14.34 -7.97 3.10
N LYS A 317 -14.26 -6.80 3.73
CA LYS A 317 -15.06 -5.63 3.33
C LYS A 317 -14.72 -5.19 1.91
N LYS A 318 -13.43 -5.12 1.58
CA LYS A 318 -12.98 -4.79 0.22
C LYS A 318 -13.47 -5.81 -0.81
N ASN A 319 -13.38 -7.10 -0.48
CA ASN A 319 -13.83 -8.15 -1.38
C ASN A 319 -15.36 -8.14 -1.59
N ALA A 320 -16.14 -7.76 -0.58
CA ALA A 320 -17.58 -7.59 -0.72
C ALA A 320 -17.92 -6.42 -1.67
N HIS A 321 -17.21 -5.29 -1.54
CA HIS A 321 -17.40 -4.13 -2.41
C HIS A 321 -17.10 -4.45 -3.88
N ILE A 322 -15.97 -5.11 -4.14
CA ILE A 322 -15.59 -5.53 -5.50
C ILE A 322 -16.65 -6.48 -6.10
N ALA A 323 -17.25 -7.34 -5.27
CA ALA A 323 -18.31 -8.24 -5.72
C ALA A 323 -19.65 -7.51 -6.00
N GLU A 324 -19.90 -6.39 -5.33
CA GLU A 324 -21.07 -5.53 -5.59
C GLU A 324 -20.88 -4.74 -6.89
N GLU A 325 -19.73 -4.09 -7.08
CA GLU A 325 -19.38 -3.36 -8.32
C GLU A 325 -19.47 -4.27 -9.56
N ASN A 326 -18.88 -5.46 -9.51
CA ASN A 326 -18.92 -6.40 -10.63
C ASN A 326 -20.35 -6.92 -10.93
N ASN A 327 -21.27 -6.90 -9.97
CA ASN A 327 -22.67 -7.29 -10.19
C ASN A 327 -23.51 -6.14 -10.75
N GLU A 328 -23.16 -4.88 -10.46
CA GLU A 328 -23.83 -3.72 -11.04
C GLU A 328 -23.48 -3.56 -12.52
N GLU A 329 -22.20 -3.70 -12.89
CA GLU A 329 -21.75 -3.64 -14.29
C GLU A 329 -22.42 -4.71 -15.18
N ASN A 330 -22.57 -5.94 -14.67
CA ASN A 330 -23.22 -7.02 -15.43
C ASN A 330 -24.75 -6.86 -15.60
N ASN A 331 -25.39 -5.97 -14.85
CA ASN A 331 -26.82 -5.67 -14.97
C ASN A 331 -27.12 -4.44 -15.84
N GLU A 332 -26.11 -3.62 -16.19
CA GLU A 332 -26.29 -2.50 -17.11
C GLU A 332 -26.24 -2.90 -18.59
N ASP A 333 -25.71 -4.10 -18.90
CA ASP A 333 -25.64 -4.67 -20.26
C ASP A 333 -26.81 -5.60 -20.63
N GLN A 334 -27.85 -5.71 -19.78
CA GLN A 334 -29.10 -6.44 -20.06
C GLN A 334 -30.29 -5.49 -20.20
#